data_AF-A0A2N2F2K4-F1
#
_entry.id   AF-A0A2N2F2K4-F1
#
_cell.length_a   1.000
_cell.length_b   1.000
_cell.length_c   1.000
_cell.angle_alpha   90.00
_cell.angle_beta   90.00
_cell.angle_gamma   90.00
#
_symmetry.space_group_name_H-M   'P 1'
#
loop_
_entity.id
_entity.type
_entity.pdbx_description
1 polymer ?
#
loop_
_entity_poly.entity_id
_entity_poly.type
_entity_poly.pdbx_seq_one_letter_code
_entity_poly.pdbx_strand_id
1 'polypeptide(L)'
;MEVIDITKIETVTHTDLAGFIVELLNWAINFAALFAVIMIVVAGFQYIVSMGDEKKIAAANRSLIFSLLGMILVFLAPSVIQFILDNFLGI
;
A
#
# COMPACT_ATOMS: atom_id res chain seq x y z
N MET A 1 22.87 45.44 14.46
CA MET A 1 22.87 44.02 14.86
C MET A 1 21.47 43.52 14.57
N GLU A 2 21.29 42.91 13.40
CA GLU A 2 19.99 42.39 12.97
C GLU A 2 19.75 41.11 13.75
N VAL A 3 18.73 41.13 14.61
CA VAL A 3 18.38 39.97 15.43
C VAL A 3 17.82 38.90 14.51
N ILE A 4 18.43 37.72 14.57
CA ILE A 4 18.00 36.54 13.82
C ILE A 4 16.58 36.20 14.29
N ASP A 5 15.63 36.24 13.38
CA ASP A 5 14.22 36.01 13.65
C ASP A 5 13.97 34.52 13.95
N ILE A 6 13.94 34.19 15.25
CA ILE A 6 13.74 32.83 15.77
C ILE A 6 12.29 32.33 15.64
N THR A 7 11.36 33.16 15.17
CA THR A 7 9.96 32.75 14.93
C THR A 7 9.81 31.76 13.77
N LYS A 8 10.81 31.66 12.88
CA LYS A 8 10.82 30.69 11.76
C LYS A 8 11.14 29.25 12.19
N ILE A 9 11.40 29.02 13.48
CA ILE A 9 11.73 27.71 14.04
C ILE A 9 10.53 27.09 14.81
N GLU A 10 9.43 27.83 15.01
CA GLU A 10 8.23 27.30 15.68
C GLU A 10 7.20 26.67 14.72
N THR A 11 7.40 26.78 13.40
CA THR A 11 6.53 26.15 12.38
C THR A 11 7.22 25.00 11.66
N VAL A 12 7.93 24.15 12.41
CA VAL A 12 7.95 22.72 12.07
C VAL A 12 6.67 22.12 12.65
N THR A 13 5.54 22.60 12.14
CA THR A 13 4.20 22.20 12.55
C THR A 13 4.10 20.70 12.32
N HIS A 14 3.57 19.97 13.31
CA HIS A 14 3.49 18.50 13.40
C HIS A 14 2.82 17.77 12.21
N THR A 15 2.47 18.48 11.16
CA THR A 15 2.04 18.00 9.84
C THR A 15 3.18 17.39 9.02
N ASP A 16 4.45 17.71 9.28
CA ASP A 16 5.57 17.25 8.43
C ASP A 16 5.81 15.73 8.53
N LEU A 17 5.70 15.15 9.74
CA LEU A 17 5.78 13.70 9.93
C LEU A 17 4.56 12.98 9.34
N ALA A 18 3.36 13.56 9.48
CA ALA A 18 2.15 12.99 8.91
C ALA A 18 2.20 12.99 7.38
N GLY A 19 2.63 14.11 6.78
CA GLY A 19 2.87 14.23 5.33
C GLY A 19 3.91 13.23 4.83
N PHE A 20 5.05 13.11 5.52
CA PHE A 20 6.07 12.11 5.20
C PHE A 20 5.54 10.67 5.25
N ILE A 21 4.74 10.33 6.28
CA ILE A 21 4.10 9.02 6.39
C ILE A 21 3.12 8.79 5.25
N VAL A 22 2.32 9.79 4.87
CA VAL A 22 1.35 9.67 3.77
C VAL A 22 2.04 9.50 2.43
N GLU A 23 3.11 10.25 2.17
CA GLU A 23 3.92 10.11 0.95
C GLU A 23 4.56 8.71 0.88
N LEU A 24 5.10 8.23 2.00
CA LEU A 24 5.67 6.89 2.10
C LEU A 24 4.62 5.78 1.91
N LEU A 25 3.44 5.92 2.50
CA LEU A 25 2.33 4.98 2.32
C LEU A 25 1.78 5.00 0.90
N ASN A 26 1.62 6.16 0.28
CA ASN A 26 1.19 6.26 -1.13
C ASN A 26 2.21 5.61 -2.06
N TRP A 27 3.51 5.82 -1.82
CA TRP A 27 4.55 5.15 -2.58
C TRP A 27 4.49 3.62 -2.39
N ALA A 28 4.31 3.16 -1.16
CA ALA A 28 4.16 1.74 -0.84
C ALA A 28 2.92 1.11 -1.50
N ILE A 29 1.77 1.80 -1.51
CA ILE A 29 0.54 1.33 -2.19
C ILE A 29 0.76 1.20 -3.69
N ASN A 30 1.39 2.20 -4.32
CA ASN A 30 1.66 2.13 -5.76
C ASN A 30 2.60 0.97 -6.11
N PHE A 31 3.62 0.72 -5.29
CA PHE A 31 4.50 -0.45 -5.45
C PHE A 31 3.76 -1.76 -5.20
N ALA A 32 2.95 -1.83 -4.15
CA ALA A 32 2.14 -3.00 -3.82
C ALA A 32 1.14 -3.33 -4.92
N ALA A 33 0.51 -2.32 -5.53
CA ALA A 33 -0.41 -2.47 -6.66
C ALA A 33 0.30 -3.14 -7.85
N LEU A 34 1.46 -2.63 -8.23
CA LEU A 34 2.26 -3.21 -9.32
C LEU A 34 2.67 -4.66 -9.01
N PHE A 35 3.13 -4.91 -7.78
CA PHE A 35 3.54 -6.24 -7.35
C PHE A 35 2.36 -7.24 -7.33
N ALA A 36 1.18 -6.80 -6.89
CA ALA A 36 -0.03 -7.62 -6.88
C ALA A 36 -0.40 -8.10 -8.29
N VAL A 37 -0.34 -7.21 -9.29
CA VAL A 37 -0.61 -7.58 -10.69
C VAL A 37 0.35 -8.66 -11.18
N ILE A 38 1.64 -8.55 -10.89
CA ILE A 38 2.65 -9.55 -11.27
C ILE A 38 2.33 -10.92 -10.64
N MET A 39 1.99 -10.93 -9.35
CA MET A 39 1.64 -12.15 -8.63
C MET A 39 0.39 -12.83 -9.21
N ILE A 40 -0.63 -12.06 -9.60
CA ILE A 40 -1.82 -12.60 -10.27
C ILE A 40 -1.45 -13.30 -11.58
N VAL A 41 -0.57 -12.69 -12.38
CA VAL A 41 -0.13 -13.27 -13.66
C VAL A 41 0.62 -14.57 -13.43
N VAL A 42 1.58 -14.60 -12.49
CA VAL A 42 2.35 -15.81 -12.16
C VAL A 42 1.43 -16.93 -11.65
N ALA A 43 0.51 -16.61 -10.75
CA ALA A 43 -0.45 -17.57 -10.22
C ALA A 43 -1.38 -18.11 -11.32
N GLY A 44 -1.79 -17.26 -12.26
CA GLY A 44 -2.61 -17.65 -13.42
C GLY A 44 -1.88 -18.60 -14.37
N PHE A 45 -0.61 -18.32 -14.69
CA PHE A 45 0.22 -19.23 -15.47
C PHE A 45 0.43 -20.57 -14.74
N GLN A 46 0.69 -20.53 -13.44
CA GLN A 46 0.87 -21.74 -12.65
C GLN A 46 -0.41 -22.59 -12.63
N TYR A 47 -1.59 -21.96 -12.58
CA TYR A 47 -2.87 -22.65 -12.65
C TYR A 47 -3.04 -23.39 -13.98
N ILE A 48 -2.74 -22.73 -15.11
CA ILE A 48 -2.86 -23.32 -16.46
C ILE A 48 -1.86 -24.49 -16.65
N VAL A 49 -0.62 -24.33 -16.18
CA VAL A 49 0.46 -25.33 -16.34
C VAL A 49 0.29 -26.53 -15.40
N SER A 50 -0.61 -26.48 -14.42
CA SER A 50 -0.78 -27.55 -13.42
C SER A 50 -1.31 -28.88 -13.99
N MET A 51 -1.78 -28.92 -15.25
CA MET A 51 -1.99 -30.13 -16.08
C MET A 51 -2.59 -31.37 -15.38
N GLY A 52 -3.51 -31.19 -14.43
CA GLY A 52 -4.22 -32.28 -13.77
C GLY A 52 -3.57 -32.84 -12.49
N ASP A 53 -2.47 -32.26 -12.01
CA ASP A 53 -1.94 -32.55 -10.67
C ASP A 53 -2.77 -31.76 -9.63
N GLU A 54 -3.69 -32.45 -8.94
CA GLU A 54 -4.59 -31.85 -7.94
C GLU A 54 -3.84 -31.02 -6.89
N LYS A 55 -2.62 -31.43 -6.52
CA LYS A 55 -1.82 -30.73 -5.52
C LYS A 55 -1.33 -29.38 -6.04
N LYS A 56 -0.94 -29.31 -7.31
CA LYS A 56 -0.52 -28.06 -7.96
C LYS A 56 -1.70 -27.14 -8.25
N ILE A 57 -2.85 -27.70 -8.63
CA ILE A 57 -4.09 -26.94 -8.82
C ILE A 57 -4.55 -26.31 -7.50
N ALA A 58 -4.52 -27.05 -6.40
CA ALA A 58 -4.88 -26.52 -5.08
C ALA A 58 -3.93 -25.40 -4.62
N ALA A 59 -2.62 -25.56 -4.87
CA ALA A 59 -1.63 -24.53 -4.57
C ALA A 59 -1.83 -23.26 -5.42
N ALA A 60 -2.05 -23.43 -6.73
CA ALA A 60 -2.31 -22.32 -7.64
C ALA A 60 -3.60 -21.58 -7.29
N ASN A 61 -4.68 -22.30 -6.92
CA ASN A 61 -5.93 -21.70 -6.45
C ASN A 61 -5.72 -20.85 -5.19
N ARG A 62 -4.98 -21.35 -4.20
CA ARG A 62 -4.65 -20.55 -3.01
C ARG A 62 -3.89 -19.29 -3.40
N SER A 63 -2.85 -19.43 -4.24
CA SER A 63 -2.05 -18.30 -4.69
C SER A 63 -2.89 -17.25 -5.44
N LEU A 64 -3.83 -17.69 -6.29
CA LEU A 64 -4.79 -16.81 -6.98
C LEU A 64 -5.67 -16.06 -5.98
N ILE A 65 -6.27 -16.77 -5.01
CA ILE A 65 -7.14 -16.15 -3.99
C ILE A 65 -6.37 -15.11 -3.17
N PHE A 66 -5.14 -15.44 -2.72
CA PHE A 66 -4.31 -14.49 -1.98
C PHE A 66 -3.94 -13.25 -2.82
N SER A 67 -3.63 -13.45 -4.10
CA SER A 67 -3.31 -12.34 -5.00
C SER A 67 -4.53 -11.45 -5.27
N LEU A 68 -5.72 -12.06 -5.37
CA LEU A 68 -6.99 -11.32 -5.52
C LEU A 68 -7.32 -10.51 -4.26
N LEU A 69 -7.14 -11.11 -3.07
CA LEU A 69 -7.32 -10.41 -1.79
C LEU A 69 -6.34 -9.25 -1.64
N GLY A 70 -5.07 -9.44 -2.02
CA GLY A 70 -4.08 -8.37 -2.05
C GLY A 70 -4.50 -7.21 -2.94
N MET A 71 -5.04 -7.50 -4.13
CA MET A 71 -5.54 -6.46 -5.03
C MET A 71 -6.71 -5.69 -4.42
N ILE A 72 -7.68 -6.38 -3.80
CA ILE A 72 -8.80 -5.73 -3.11
C ILE A 72 -8.30 -4.83 -1.97
N LEU A 73 -7.31 -5.28 -1.20
CA LEU A 73 -6.72 -4.48 -0.12
C LEU A 73 -6.05 -3.20 -0.62
N VAL A 74 -5.34 -3.26 -1.74
CA VAL A 74 -4.74 -2.06 -2.37
C VAL A 74 -5.80 -1.03 -2.73
N PHE A 75 -6.97 -1.46 -3.23
CA PHE A 75 -8.09 -0.56 -3.53
C PHE A 75 -8.69 0.08 -2.27
N LEU A 76 -8.72 -0.62 -1.14
CA LEU A 76 -9.27 -0.13 0.12
C LEU A 76 -8.27 0.71 0.94
N ALA A 77 -6.97 0.53 0.71
CA ALA A 77 -5.90 1.21 1.43
C ALA A 77 -6.04 2.75 1.47
N PRO A 78 -6.26 3.48 0.35
CA PRO A 78 -6.38 4.94 0.40
C PRO A 78 -7.56 5.42 1.25
N SER A 79 -8.67 4.69 1.26
CA SER A 79 -9.83 5.02 2.10
C SER A 79 -9.52 4.90 3.60
N VAL A 80 -8.78 3.87 4.00
CA VAL A 80 -8.36 3.68 5.39
C VAL A 80 -7.34 4.75 5.80
N ILE A 81 -6.42 5.11 4.91
CA ILE A 81 -5.42 6.15 5.19
C ILE A 81 -6.11 7.50 5.41
N GLN A 82 -6.99 7.91 4.51
CA GLN A 82 -7.75 9.16 4.67
C GLN A 82 -8.56 9.16 5.96
N PHE A 83 -9.21 8.04 6.30
CA PHE A 83 -9.92 7.91 7.56
C PHE A 83 -9.03 8.15 8.79
N ILE A 84 -7.80 7.61 8.79
CA ILE A 84 -6.85 7.81 9.91
C ILE A 84 -6.35 9.26 9.93
N LEU A 85 -6.08 9.88 8.79
CA LEU A 85 -5.65 11.28 8.75
C LEU A 85 -6.73 12.21 9.31
N ASP A 86 -7.96 12.06 8.82
CA ASP A 86 -9.07 12.94 9.17
C ASP A 86 -9.52 12.74 10.64
N ASN A 87 -9.60 11.49 11.11
CA ASN A 87 -10.18 11.17 12.43
C ASN A 87 -9.16 11.16 13.56
N PHE A 88 -7.89 10.85 13.28
CA PHE A 88 -6.85 10.72 14.31
C PHE A 88 -5.90 11.91 14.35
N LEU A 89 -5.61 12.53 13.20
CA LEU A 89 -4.70 13.68 13.11
C LEU A 89 -5.44 15.01 12.95
N GLY A 90 -6.74 15.00 12.60
CA GLY A 90 -7.58 16.19 12.56
C GLY A 90 -7.13 17.24 11.55
N ILE A 91 -6.45 16.79 10.50
CA ILE A 91 -5.95 17.56 9.36
C ILE A 91 -6.62 17.10 8.07
#